data_AF-A0A953JRL0-F1
#
_entry.id   AF-A0A953JRL0-F1
#
_cell.length_a   1.000
_cell.length_b   1.000
_cell.length_c   1.000
_cell.angle_alpha   90.00
_cell.angle_beta   90.00
_cell.angle_gamma   90.00
#
_symmetry.space_group_name_H-M   'P 1'
#
loop_
_entity.id
_entity.type
_entity.pdbx_description
1 polymer ?
#
loop_
_entity_poly.entity_id
_entity_poly.type
_entity_poly.pdbx_seq_one_letter_code
_entity_poly.pdbx_strand_id
1 'polypeptide(L)'
;MHCPSCGQQQASEETKFCSRCGLPLGLIAEVVLQGGYLPQLAQLNEKKPPLLNKKNGVFFTIAWFIVFTMFFPAISTFFDWNFGSLSALIGVFGAMILLIGSLMLLPSSKLLPMFDRPGVLPPPQPMPATLHGRPTAGMALPPQQTQPAADYRSPGVGAWRDTNDLQPTSVTEGTTRLLDQEEAKKYPQ
;
A
#
# COMPACT_ATOMS: atom_id res chain seq x y z
N MET A 1 19.80 -24.36 -4.64
CA MET A 1 18.89 -23.60 -3.75
C MET A 1 17.44 -23.87 -4.14
N HIS A 2 16.47 -23.73 -3.23
CA HIS A 2 15.05 -24.02 -3.51
C HIS A 2 14.26 -22.72 -3.69
N CYS A 3 13.37 -22.65 -4.69
CA CYS A 3 12.55 -21.46 -4.89
C CYS A 3 11.44 -21.39 -3.83
N PRO A 4 11.31 -20.29 -3.05
CA PRO A 4 10.30 -20.18 -2.00
C PRO A 4 8.87 -20.06 -2.55
N SER A 5 8.70 -19.65 -3.81
CA SER A 5 7.38 -19.48 -4.43
C SER A 5 6.85 -20.77 -5.05
N CYS A 6 7.70 -21.56 -5.72
CA CYS A 6 7.27 -22.72 -6.49
C CYS A 6 7.85 -24.06 -6.02
N GLY A 7 8.69 -24.07 -4.99
CA GLY A 7 9.24 -25.32 -4.42
C GLY A 7 10.08 -26.14 -5.41
N GLN A 8 10.70 -25.51 -6.40
CA GLN A 8 11.59 -26.19 -7.34
C GLN A 8 13.04 -26.05 -6.90
N GLN A 9 13.81 -27.14 -7.02
CA GLN A 9 15.27 -27.10 -6.91
C GLN A 9 15.81 -26.37 -8.14
N GLN A 10 16.53 -25.27 -7.91
CA GLN A 10 17.26 -24.62 -9.00
C GLN A 10 18.38 -25.54 -9.48
N ALA A 11 18.43 -25.75 -10.79
CA ALA A 11 19.44 -26.58 -11.45
C ALA A 11 20.84 -25.95 -11.46
N SER A 12 20.97 -24.63 -11.23
CA SER A 12 22.25 -23.94 -11.13
C SER A 12 22.14 -22.69 -10.24
N GLU A 13 23.17 -22.39 -9.45
CA GLU A 13 23.23 -21.22 -8.57
C GLU A 13 23.35 -19.89 -9.34
N GLU A 14 23.73 -19.92 -10.61
CA GLU A 14 24.00 -18.71 -11.40
C GLU A 14 22.72 -18.07 -12.00
N THR A 15 21.57 -18.75 -11.90
CA THR A 15 20.32 -18.23 -12.49
C THR A 15 19.70 -17.13 -11.62
N LYS A 16 19.68 -15.91 -12.15
CA LYS A 16 19.05 -14.74 -11.49
C LYS A 16 17.53 -14.87 -11.35
N PHE A 17 16.90 -15.79 -12.10
CA PHE A 17 15.45 -16.00 -12.14
C PHE A 17 15.08 -17.47 -12.05
N CYS A 18 13.91 -17.76 -11.48
CA CYS A 18 13.36 -19.12 -11.47
C CYS A 18 12.74 -19.42 -12.84
N SER A 19 13.16 -20.51 -13.48
CA SER A 19 12.66 -20.94 -14.78
C SER A 19 11.15 -21.25 -14.82
N ARG A 20 10.54 -21.57 -13.67
CA ARG A 20 9.13 -21.97 -13.59
C ARG A 20 8.16 -20.83 -13.23
N CYS A 21 8.57 -19.94 -12.31
CA CYS A 21 7.71 -18.87 -11.81
C CYS A 21 8.22 -17.45 -12.14
N GLY A 22 9.37 -17.31 -12.80
CA GLY A 22 9.95 -16.02 -13.17
C GLY A 22 10.46 -15.18 -11.99
N LEU A 23 10.43 -15.72 -10.77
CA LEU A 23 10.80 -15.00 -9.56
C LEU A 23 12.30 -14.64 -9.57
N PRO A 24 12.69 -13.38 -9.30
CA PRO A 24 14.09 -12.98 -9.23
C PRO A 24 14.73 -13.47 -7.94
N LEU A 25 15.55 -14.52 -8.00
CA LEU A 25 16.18 -15.10 -6.81
C LEU A 25 17.39 -14.29 -6.32
N GLY A 26 18.00 -13.46 -7.16
CA GLY A 26 19.10 -12.57 -6.74
C GLY A 26 18.67 -11.58 -5.66
N LEU A 27 17.56 -10.86 -5.88
CA LEU A 27 16.98 -9.93 -4.91
C LEU A 27 16.51 -10.63 -3.64
N ILE A 28 15.91 -11.82 -3.77
CA ILE A 28 15.40 -12.56 -2.62
C ILE A 28 16.54 -13.15 -1.79
N ALA A 29 17.62 -13.62 -2.43
CA ALA A 29 18.81 -14.05 -1.72
C ALA A 29 19.39 -12.90 -0.90
N GLU A 30 19.49 -11.70 -1.47
CA GLU A 30 19.95 -10.50 -0.73
C GLU A 30 19.00 -10.15 0.44
N VAL A 31 17.68 -10.16 0.22
CA VAL A 31 16.68 -9.90 1.27
C VAL A 31 16.76 -10.93 2.38
N VAL A 32 16.87 -12.22 2.05
CA VAL A 32 16.93 -13.32 3.01
C VAL A 32 18.24 -13.28 3.79
N LEU A 33 19.36 -13.00 3.13
CA LEU A 33 20.67 -12.81 3.77
C LEU A 33 20.67 -11.61 4.72
N GLN A 34 19.94 -10.55 4.38
CA GLN A 34 19.82 -9.32 5.17
C GLN A 34 18.64 -9.36 6.15
N GLY A 35 18.01 -10.52 6.36
CA GLY A 35 16.95 -10.70 7.36
C GLY A 35 15.67 -9.90 7.10
N GLY A 36 15.36 -9.62 5.83
CA GLY A 36 14.18 -8.86 5.42
C GLY A 36 14.45 -7.37 5.16
N TYR A 37 15.69 -6.90 5.26
CA TYR A 37 16.06 -5.52 4.99
C TYR A 37 16.68 -5.35 3.60
N LEU A 38 16.30 -4.29 2.87
CA LEU A 38 16.90 -3.92 1.58
C LEU A 38 17.50 -2.51 1.69
N PRO A 39 18.83 -2.37 1.79
CA PRO A 39 19.49 -1.08 1.98
C PRO A 39 19.30 -0.15 0.78
N GLN A 40 19.14 -0.69 -0.44
CA GLN A 40 18.89 0.10 -1.64
C GLN A 40 17.52 0.78 -1.61
N LEU A 41 16.48 0.11 -1.12
CA LEU A 41 15.15 0.71 -0.96
C LEU A 41 15.13 1.74 0.18
N ALA A 42 15.85 1.47 1.27
CA ALA A 42 16.00 2.42 2.36
C ALA A 42 16.64 3.74 1.89
N GLN A 43 17.72 3.66 1.11
CA GLN A 43 18.37 4.85 0.55
C GLN A 43 17.49 5.63 -0.43
N LEU A 44 16.63 4.94 -1.20
CA LEU A 44 15.64 5.62 -2.05
C LEU A 44 14.54 6.30 -1.23
N ASN A 45 14.14 5.71 -0.10
CA ASN A 45 13.13 6.25 0.81
C ASN A 45 13.69 7.39 1.69
N GLU A 46 14.99 7.41 1.94
CA GLU A 46 15.69 8.49 2.66
C GLU A 46 15.90 9.75 1.81
N LYS A 47 15.60 9.71 0.50
CA LYS A 47 15.63 10.92 -0.32
C LYS A 47 14.65 11.92 0.27
N LYS A 48 15.23 13.05 0.73
CA LYS A 48 14.54 14.19 1.32
C LYS A 48 13.26 14.47 0.52
N PRO A 49 12.09 14.64 1.19
CA PRO A 49 10.87 14.92 0.45
C PRO A 49 11.11 16.15 -0.43
N PRO A 50 10.61 16.15 -1.68
CA PRO A 50 10.79 17.28 -2.56
C PRO A 50 10.30 18.54 -1.85
N LEU A 51 11.11 19.60 -1.87
CA LEU A 51 10.83 20.88 -1.21
C LEU A 51 9.43 21.42 -1.59
N LEU A 52 8.99 21.10 -2.81
CA LEU A 52 7.64 21.30 -3.28
C LEU A 52 6.79 20.04 -3.02
N ASN A 53 5.91 20.14 -2.03
CA ASN A 53 4.89 19.16 -1.69
C ASN A 53 3.51 19.78 -1.98
N LYS A 54 2.46 19.00 -2.32
CA LYS A 54 1.14 19.57 -2.71
C LYS A 54 0.64 20.65 -1.74
N LYS A 55 0.84 20.44 -0.44
CA LYS A 55 0.50 21.41 0.62
C LYS A 55 1.35 22.68 0.58
N ASN A 56 2.66 22.53 0.36
CA ASN A 56 3.59 23.67 0.25
C ASN A 56 3.37 24.45 -1.04
N GLY A 57 3.01 23.77 -2.13
CA GLY A 57 2.71 24.42 -3.42
C GLY A 57 1.48 25.31 -3.35
N VAL A 58 0.43 24.88 -2.64
CA VAL A 58 -0.77 25.72 -2.37
C VAL A 58 -0.45 26.89 -1.44
N PHE A 59 0.38 26.68 -0.41
CA PHE A 59 0.83 27.79 0.44
C PHE A 59 1.65 28.81 -0.36
N PHE A 60 2.52 28.33 -1.25
CA PHE A 60 3.34 29.16 -2.13
C PHE A 60 2.48 29.96 -3.13
N THR A 61 1.41 29.38 -3.67
CA THR A 61 0.51 30.10 -4.59
C THR A 61 -0.30 31.17 -3.89
N ILE A 62 -0.77 30.91 -2.66
CA ILE A 62 -1.46 31.91 -1.85
C ILE A 62 -0.50 33.06 -1.50
N ALA A 63 0.72 32.74 -1.06
CA ALA A 63 1.74 33.75 -0.78
C ALA A 63 2.09 34.58 -2.02
N TRP A 64 2.29 33.92 -3.18
CA TRP A 64 2.54 34.59 -4.46
C TRP A 64 1.41 35.54 -4.83
N PHE A 65 0.16 35.10 -4.72
CA PHE A 65 -1.01 35.91 -5.01
C PHE A 65 -1.04 37.17 -4.12
N ILE A 66 -0.91 37.02 -2.80
CA ILE A 66 -0.95 38.15 -1.86
C ILE A 66 0.20 39.14 -2.14
N VAL A 67 1.41 38.64 -2.40
CA VAL A 67 2.58 39.50 -2.65
C VAL A 67 2.41 40.29 -3.95
N PHE A 68 2.05 39.65 -5.06
CA PHE A 68 1.99 40.31 -6.37
C PHE A 68 0.72 41.13 -6.60
N THR A 69 -0.40 40.80 -5.94
CA THR A 69 -1.65 41.54 -6.12
C THR A 69 -1.87 42.63 -5.08
N MET A 70 -1.31 42.49 -3.87
CA MET A 70 -1.56 43.45 -2.78
C MET A 70 -0.32 44.26 -2.42
N PHE A 71 0.83 43.63 -2.23
CA PHE A 71 2.05 44.33 -1.82
C PHE A 71 2.76 45.03 -2.97
N PHE A 72 2.92 44.35 -4.10
CA PHE A 72 3.68 44.87 -5.25
C PHE A 72 3.06 46.13 -5.87
N PRO A 73 1.73 46.22 -6.06
CA PRO A 73 1.10 47.45 -6.54
C PRO A 73 1.24 48.60 -5.53
N ALA A 74 1.09 48.32 -4.23
CA ALA A 74 1.25 49.31 -3.17
C ALA A 74 2.69 49.84 -3.09
N ILE A 75 3.70 49.02 -3.37
CA ILE A 75 5.10 49.48 -3.46
C ILE A 75 5.31 50.29 -4.75
N SER A 76 4.72 49.86 -5.87
CA SER A 76 4.89 50.53 -7.17
C SER A 76 4.44 51.99 -7.16
N THR A 77 3.46 52.36 -6.34
CA THR A 77 3.01 53.75 -6.19
C THR A 77 4.03 54.65 -5.50
N PHE A 78 4.90 54.11 -4.65
CA PHE A 78 5.96 54.90 -4.01
C PHE A 78 7.16 55.17 -4.93
N PHE A 79 7.38 54.31 -5.92
CA PHE A 79 8.52 54.37 -6.83
C PHE A 79 8.17 54.92 -8.22
N ASP A 80 6.93 55.35 -8.42
CA ASP A 80 6.39 55.86 -9.71
C ASP A 80 6.56 54.85 -10.86
N TRP A 81 6.44 53.56 -10.54
CA TRP A 81 6.55 52.48 -11.51
C TRP A 81 5.20 52.25 -12.19
N ASN A 82 5.11 52.59 -13.48
CA ASN A 82 3.89 52.45 -14.30
C ASN A 82 3.39 51.01 -14.53
N PHE A 83 4.00 50.00 -13.90
CA PHE A 83 3.66 48.58 -14.07
C PHE A 83 2.73 48.02 -13.00
N GLY A 84 2.12 48.88 -12.16
CA GLY A 84 1.20 48.44 -11.09
C GLY A 84 0.07 47.54 -11.60
N SER A 85 -0.56 47.89 -12.73
CA SER A 85 -1.62 47.08 -13.37
C SER A 85 -1.10 45.75 -13.94
N LEU A 86 0.11 45.76 -14.52
CA LEU A 86 0.75 44.56 -15.06
C LEU A 86 1.13 43.57 -13.94
N SER A 87 1.52 44.07 -12.77
CA SER A 87 1.85 43.23 -11.61
C SER A 87 0.62 42.50 -11.05
N ALA A 88 -0.54 43.15 -11.03
CA ALA A 88 -1.79 42.50 -10.64
C ALA A 88 -2.18 41.39 -11.63
N LEU A 89 -1.99 41.62 -12.93
CA LEU A 89 -2.23 40.62 -13.98
C LEU A 89 -1.31 39.41 -13.80
N ILE A 90 -0.01 39.63 -13.60
CA ILE A 90 0.98 38.58 -13.33
C ILE A 90 0.69 37.86 -12.01
N GLY A 91 0.21 38.57 -10.99
CA GLY A 91 -0.20 37.98 -9.73
C GLY A 91 -1.35 36.98 -9.90
N VAL A 92 -2.40 37.36 -10.61
CA VAL A 92 -3.58 36.50 -10.85
C VAL A 92 -3.22 35.31 -11.75
N PHE A 93 -2.65 35.56 -12.93
CA PHE A 93 -2.32 34.50 -13.88
C PHE A 93 -1.18 33.61 -13.38
N GLY A 94 -0.17 34.19 -12.73
CA GLY A 94 0.93 33.46 -12.12
C GLY A 94 0.48 32.57 -10.97
N ALA A 95 -0.40 33.07 -10.08
CA ALA A 95 -0.98 32.26 -9.03
C ALA A 95 -1.83 31.11 -9.60
N MET A 96 -2.61 31.36 -10.65
CA MET A 96 -3.41 30.32 -11.32
C MET A 96 -2.52 29.21 -11.91
N ILE A 97 -1.46 29.58 -12.64
CA ILE A 97 -0.51 28.63 -13.24
C ILE A 97 0.23 27.84 -12.15
N LEU A 98 0.71 28.51 -11.10
CA LEU A 98 1.38 27.85 -9.98
C LEU A 98 0.44 26.91 -9.22
N LEU A 99 -0.85 27.25 -9.11
CA LEU A 99 -1.85 26.43 -8.42
C LEU A 99 -2.12 25.16 -9.20
N ILE A 100 -2.36 25.29 -10.51
CA ILE A 100 -2.54 24.14 -11.42
C ILE A 100 -1.27 23.29 -11.44
N GLY A 101 -0.09 23.91 -11.54
CA GLY A 101 1.20 23.24 -11.48
C GLY A 101 1.39 22.48 -10.16
N SER A 102 1.03 23.06 -9.02
CA SER A 102 1.12 22.39 -7.72
C SER A 102 0.14 21.21 -7.57
N LEU A 103 -0.97 21.20 -8.32
CA LEU A 103 -1.94 20.11 -8.28
C LEU A 103 -1.57 18.96 -9.22
N MET A 104 -1.03 19.28 -10.39
CA MET A 104 -0.66 18.34 -11.46
C MET A 104 0.73 17.74 -11.29
N LEU A 105 1.76 18.55 -11.00
CA LEU A 105 3.16 18.08 -10.99
C LEU A 105 3.61 17.51 -9.65
N LEU A 106 2.97 17.90 -8.53
CA LEU A 106 3.45 17.49 -7.22
C LEU A 106 2.80 16.18 -6.78
N PRO A 107 3.58 15.19 -6.31
CA PRO A 107 3.03 13.99 -5.71
C PRO A 107 2.29 14.35 -4.41
N SER A 108 1.10 13.78 -4.22
CA SER A 108 0.36 13.92 -2.96
C SER A 108 1.14 13.25 -1.85
N SER A 109 1.48 13.99 -0.79
CA SER A 109 2.26 13.48 0.35
C SER A 109 1.55 12.50 1.27
N LYS A 110 0.47 11.88 0.78
CA LYS A 110 0.02 10.60 1.35
C LYS A 110 0.96 9.50 0.88
N LEU A 111 2.24 9.62 1.25
CA LEU A 111 3.11 8.47 1.37
C LEU A 111 2.53 7.64 2.50
N LEU A 112 2.09 6.45 2.14
CA LEU A 112 1.48 5.45 3.00
C LEU A 112 2.22 5.34 4.34
N PRO A 113 1.52 5.28 5.49
CA PRO A 113 2.13 4.86 6.74
C PRO A 113 2.32 3.35 6.64
N MET A 114 3.37 2.90 5.95
CA MET A 114 3.65 1.47 5.83
C MET A 114 5.15 1.21 5.78
N PHE A 115 5.81 1.50 6.90
CA PHE A 115 6.60 0.54 7.66
C PHE A 115 7.21 1.29 8.83
N ASP A 116 6.97 0.81 10.05
CA ASP A 116 7.70 1.27 11.23
C ASP A 116 9.20 1.29 10.95
N ARG A 117 9.84 2.43 11.21
CA ARG A 117 11.30 2.55 11.28
C ARG A 117 11.80 1.63 12.41
N PRO A 118 12.60 0.57 12.18
CA PRO A 118 13.39 -0.01 13.24
C PRO A 118 14.68 0.81 13.32
N GLY A 119 14.64 1.93 14.05
CA GLY A 119 15.72 2.92 13.94
C GLY A 119 15.87 3.89 15.10
N VAL A 120 15.46 3.51 16.31
CA VAL A 120 16.00 4.07 17.56
C VAL A 120 15.98 2.93 18.57
N LEU A 121 17.12 2.26 18.75
CA LEU A 121 17.33 1.33 19.86
C LEU A 121 17.41 2.16 21.16
N PRO A 122 16.48 2.01 22.12
CA PRO A 122 16.78 2.39 23.50
C PRO A 122 17.83 1.42 24.07
N PRO A 123 18.64 1.85 25.07
CA PRO A 123 19.72 1.03 25.63
C PRO A 123 19.21 -0.32 26.14
N PRO A 124 20.05 -1.38 26.13
CA PRO A 124 19.63 -2.74 26.45
C PRO A 124 19.16 -2.81 27.90
N GLN A 125 17.85 -2.89 28.08
CA GLN A 125 17.22 -3.25 29.34
C GLN A 125 17.45 -4.75 29.58
N PRO A 126 17.85 -5.19 30.78
CA PRO A 126 18.02 -6.61 31.07
C PRO A 126 16.68 -7.32 30.92
N MET A 127 16.66 -8.33 30.05
CA MET A 127 15.50 -9.15 29.73
C MET A 127 15.00 -9.87 31.00
N PRO A 128 13.74 -9.69 31.44
CA PRO A 128 13.11 -10.68 32.28
C PRO A 128 12.68 -11.85 31.37
N ALA A 129 13.30 -13.01 31.58
CA ALA A 129 12.87 -14.27 30.99
C ALA A 129 11.47 -14.62 31.51
N THR A 130 10.41 -14.29 30.76
CA THR A 130 9.07 -14.84 30.99
C THR A 130 8.39 -15.12 29.65
N LEU A 131 8.57 -16.35 29.18
CA LEU A 131 7.99 -16.98 27.99
C LEU A 131 6.47 -17.19 28.09
N HIS A 132 5.69 -16.36 28.79
CA HIS A 132 4.24 -16.52 28.92
C HIS A 132 3.51 -15.21 28.66
N GLY A 133 2.91 -15.10 27.48
CA GLY A 133 2.03 -13.99 27.10
C GLY A 133 0.73 -14.01 27.90
N ARG A 134 0.46 -12.90 28.57
CA ARG A 134 -0.81 -12.58 29.24
C ARG A 134 -1.73 -11.91 28.20
N PRO A 135 -2.94 -12.45 27.90
CA PRO A 135 -3.82 -11.84 26.92
C PRO A 135 -4.48 -10.59 27.50
N THR A 136 -4.28 -9.46 26.83
CA THR A 136 -5.14 -8.27 26.94
C THR A 136 -6.54 -8.62 26.44
N ALA A 137 -7.53 -8.50 27.32
CA ALA A 137 -8.94 -8.64 27.02
C ALA A 137 -9.35 -7.62 25.93
N GLY A 138 -9.88 -8.08 24.79
CA GLY A 138 -10.57 -7.17 23.87
C GLY A 138 -10.83 -7.66 22.45
N MET A 139 -9.92 -8.41 21.82
CA MET A 139 -10.15 -8.96 20.46
C MET A 139 -9.37 -10.26 20.30
N ALA A 140 -9.93 -11.36 20.77
CA ALA A 140 -9.39 -12.69 20.50
C ALA A 140 -9.96 -13.17 19.16
N LEU A 141 -9.08 -13.46 18.20
CA LEU A 141 -9.44 -14.38 17.12
C LEU A 141 -9.97 -15.67 17.74
N PRO A 142 -10.95 -16.34 17.12
CA PRO A 142 -11.41 -17.64 17.60
C PRO A 142 -10.21 -18.57 17.75
N PRO A 143 -10.15 -19.39 18.82
CA PRO A 143 -9.03 -20.26 19.09
C PRO A 143 -8.75 -21.12 17.85
N GLN A 144 -7.47 -21.20 17.49
CA GLN A 144 -7.02 -21.97 16.34
C GLN A 144 -7.42 -23.43 16.54
N GLN A 145 -8.46 -23.88 15.84
CA GLN A 145 -8.90 -25.28 15.85
C GLN A 145 -7.99 -26.05 14.89
N THR A 146 -6.94 -26.66 15.42
CA THR A 146 -6.13 -27.63 14.68
C THR A 146 -6.70 -29.03 14.91
N GLN A 147 -7.48 -29.54 13.97
CA GLN A 147 -7.77 -30.97 13.92
C GLN A 147 -6.54 -31.67 13.31
N PRO A 148 -5.87 -32.58 14.04
CA PRO A 148 -4.76 -33.35 13.48
C PRO A 148 -5.27 -34.22 12.33
N ALA A 149 -4.49 -34.33 11.26
CA ALA A 149 -4.90 -35.04 10.04
C ALA A 149 -5.24 -36.53 10.29
N ALA A 150 -4.70 -37.12 11.36
CA ALA A 150 -5.00 -38.48 11.78
C ALA A 150 -6.45 -38.68 12.28
N ASP A 151 -7.10 -37.61 12.78
CA ASP A 151 -8.46 -37.65 13.31
C ASP A 151 -9.51 -37.20 12.27
N TYR A 152 -9.09 -36.78 11.08
CA TYR A 152 -10.02 -36.41 10.02
C TYR A 152 -10.70 -37.66 9.46
N ARG A 153 -12.00 -37.77 9.71
CA ARG A 153 -12.88 -38.73 9.04
C ARG A 153 -13.75 -37.98 8.05
N SER A 154 -13.78 -38.45 6.80
CA SER A 154 -14.75 -37.96 5.82
C SER A 154 -16.18 -38.17 6.34
N PRO A 155 -17.09 -37.19 6.21
CA PRO A 155 -18.49 -37.37 6.56
C PRO A 155 -19.07 -38.62 5.87
N GLY A 156 -19.93 -39.35 6.59
CA GLY A 156 -20.68 -40.45 5.99
C GLY A 156 -21.56 -39.97 4.84
N VAL A 157 -21.83 -40.85 3.88
CA VAL A 157 -22.71 -40.55 2.75
C VAL A 157 -24.07 -40.06 3.29
N GLY A 158 -24.47 -38.83 2.94
CA GLY A 158 -25.70 -38.19 3.43
C GLY A 158 -25.55 -37.26 4.65
N ALA A 159 -24.38 -37.17 5.27
CA ALA A 159 -24.09 -36.26 6.40
C ALA A 159 -23.37 -34.96 5.98
N TRP A 160 -23.37 -34.65 4.69
CA TRP A 160 -22.79 -33.41 4.17
C TRP A 160 -23.67 -32.24 4.60
N ARG A 161 -23.08 -31.23 5.25
CA ARG A 161 -23.76 -29.95 5.47
C ARG A 161 -24.07 -29.37 4.10
N ASP A 162 -25.33 -29.03 3.89
CA ASP A 162 -25.76 -28.31 2.69
C ASP A 162 -25.00 -26.97 2.64
N THR A 163 -24.19 -26.78 1.60
CA THR A 163 -23.38 -25.57 1.43
C THR A 163 -24.18 -24.39 0.88
N ASN A 164 -25.46 -24.61 0.55
CA ASN A 164 -26.37 -23.58 0.03
C ASN A 164 -26.54 -22.35 0.95
N ASP A 165 -26.33 -22.50 2.26
CA ASP A 165 -26.53 -21.44 3.26
C ASP A 165 -25.23 -20.71 3.67
N LEU A 166 -24.06 -21.08 3.13
CA LEU A 166 -22.80 -20.44 3.48
C LEU A 166 -22.54 -19.19 2.62
N GLN A 167 -22.27 -18.06 3.28
CA GLN A 167 -21.76 -16.86 2.63
C GLN A 167 -20.25 -16.70 2.90
N PRO A 168 -19.44 -16.33 1.89
CA PRO A 168 -19.82 -16.07 0.49
C PRO A 168 -20.04 -17.38 -0.30
N THR A 169 -21.06 -17.39 -1.16
CA THR A 169 -21.33 -18.53 -2.05
C THR A 169 -20.15 -18.77 -2.97
N SER A 170 -19.75 -20.03 -3.16
CA SER A 170 -18.64 -20.35 -4.04
C SER A 170 -18.98 -19.96 -5.48
N VAL A 171 -18.00 -19.46 -6.24
CA VAL A 171 -18.19 -18.98 -7.62
C VAL A 171 -18.70 -20.10 -8.55
N THR A 172 -18.49 -21.36 -8.17
CA THR A 172 -18.97 -22.55 -8.88
C THR A 172 -20.43 -22.89 -8.62
N GLU A 173 -21.02 -22.50 -7.47
CA GLU A 173 -22.43 -22.79 -7.17
C GLU A 173 -23.41 -21.93 -8.00
N GLY A 174 -22.98 -20.73 -8.41
CA GLY A 174 -23.81 -19.81 -9.19
C GLY A 174 -24.14 -20.32 -10.60
N THR A 175 -23.23 -21.04 -11.24
CA THR A 175 -23.43 -21.60 -12.59
C THR A 175 -24.20 -22.92 -12.56
N THR A 176 -24.06 -23.74 -11.51
CA THR A 176 -24.79 -25.00 -11.38
C THR A 176 -26.29 -24.76 -11.12
N ARG A 177 -26.64 -23.75 -10.30
CA ARG A 177 -28.06 -23.41 -10.06
C ARG A 177 -28.82 -22.96 -11.31
N LEU A 178 -28.13 -22.36 -12.28
CA LEU A 178 -28.76 -21.98 -13.55
C LEU A 178 -29.11 -23.22 -14.38
N LEU A 179 -28.27 -24.25 -14.34
CA LEU A 179 -28.55 -25.52 -15.00
C LEU A 179 -29.78 -26.21 -14.36
N ASP A 180 -29.82 -26.29 -13.04
CA ASP A 180 -30.92 -26.94 -12.31
C ASP A 180 -32.26 -26.22 -12.56
N GLN A 181 -32.24 -24.89 -12.65
CA GLN A 181 -33.42 -24.08 -13.01
C GLN A 181 -33.86 -24.30 -14.45
N GLU A 182 -32.93 -24.45 -15.38
CA GLU A 182 -33.23 -24.76 -16.78
C GLU A 182 -33.83 -26.16 -16.93
N GLU A 183 -33.30 -27.16 -16.21
CA GLU A 183 -33.84 -28.52 -16.20
C GLU A 183 -35.25 -28.59 -15.59
N ALA A 184 -35.46 -27.93 -14.44
CA ALA A 184 -36.77 -27.83 -13.80
C ALA A 184 -37.82 -27.15 -14.69
N LYS A 185 -37.41 -26.16 -15.50
CA LYS A 185 -38.28 -25.50 -16.47
C LYS A 185 -38.57 -26.37 -17.69
N LYS A 186 -37.63 -27.24 -18.07
CA LYS A 186 -37.74 -28.13 -19.23
C LYS A 186 -38.65 -29.33 -18.97
N TYR A 187 -38.75 -29.77 -17.72
CA TYR A 187 -39.61 -30.90 -17.30
C TYR A 187 -40.48 -30.52 -16.10
N PRO A 188 -41.55 -29.73 -16.30
CA PRO A 188 -42.52 -29.50 -15.23
C PRO A 188 -43.25 -30.82 -14.92
N GLN A 189 -43.10 -31.30 -13.70
CA GLN A 189 -43.94 -32.37 -13.12
C GLN A 189 -45.34 -31.83 -12.84
#